data_AF-A0A3B9W5Q9-F1
#
_entry.id   AF-A0A3B9W5Q9-F1
#
_cell.length_a   1.000
_cell.length_b   1.000
_cell.length_c   1.000
_cell.angle_alpha   90.00
_cell.angle_beta   90.00
_cell.angle_gamma   90.00
#
_symmetry.space_group_name_H-M   'P 1'
#
loop_
_entity.id
_entity.type
_entity.pdbx_description
1 polymer ?
#
loop_
_entity_poly.entity_id
_entity_poly.type
_entity_poly.pdbx_seq_one_letter_code
_entity_poly.pdbx_strand_id
1 'polypeptide(L)' 'MSSTEELLKRLGVSIDAGTLRLALTHRSYAYENGGIPTNERLEFLGDSILGFSVTDALYRD' A
#
# COMPACT_ATOMS: atom_id res chain seq x y z
N MET A 1 -0.88 1.13 -21.84
CA MET A 1 -0.70 1.44 -20.41
C MET A 1 -0.35 0.14 -19.70
N SER A 2 0.71 0.13 -18.90
CA SER A 2 1.02 -1.00 -18.02
C SER A 2 -0.02 -1.09 -16.89
N SER A 3 -0.20 -2.28 -16.30
CA SER A 3 -1.12 -2.48 -15.17
C SER A 3 -0.80 -1.55 -13.98
N THR A 4 0.48 -1.22 -13.78
CA THR A 4 0.94 -0.29 -12.74
C THR A 4 0.51 1.15 -13.01
N GLU A 5 0.62 1.62 -14.25
CA GLU A 5 0.18 2.97 -14.64
C GLU A 5 -1.32 3.13 -14.46
N GLU A 6 -2.10 2.10 -14.81
CA GLU A 6 -3.55 2.11 -14.61
C GLU A 6 -3.93 2.14 -13.12
N LEU A 7 -3.20 1.40 -12.27
CA LEU A 7 -3.40 1.44 -10.82
C LEU A 7 -3.14 2.83 -10.24
N LEU A 8 -1.99 3.44 -10.56
CA LEU A 8 -1.64 4.77 -10.07
C LEU A 8 -2.64 5.84 -10.53
N LYS A 9 -3.11 5.74 -11.78
CA LYS A 9 -4.16 6.61 -12.31
C LYS A 9 -5.45 6.50 -11.51
N ARG A 10 -5.88 5.28 -11.14
CA ARG A 10 -7.09 5.05 -10.33
C ARG A 10 -6.93 5.54 -8.88
N LEU A 11 -5.75 5.38 -8.30
CA LEU A 11 -5.46 5.88 -6.95
C LEU A 11 -5.34 7.41 -6.91
N GLY A 12 -5.08 8.06 -8.05
CA GLY A 12 -4.98 9.52 -8.13
C GLY A 12 -3.73 10.09 -7.46
N VAL A 13 -2.72 9.26 -7.20
CA VAL A 13 -1.48 9.65 -6.50
C VAL A 13 -0.24 9.18 -7.26
N SER A 14 0.88 9.86 -7.04
CA SER A 14 2.19 9.42 -7.48
C SER A 14 2.91 8.70 -6.35
N ILE A 15 3.46 7.52 -6.63
CA ILE A 15 4.25 6.72 -5.69
C ILE A 15 5.54 6.30 -6.43
N ASP A 16 6.69 6.39 -5.77
CA ASP A 16 7.94 5.93 -6.37
C ASP A 16 7.92 4.41 -6.61
N ALA A 17 8.67 3.97 -7.61
CA ALA A 17 8.64 2.58 -8.06
C ALA A 17 9.15 1.57 -7.00
N GLY A 18 9.96 2.00 -6.04
CA GLY A 18 10.47 1.15 -4.96
C GLY A 18 9.37 0.90 -3.93
N THR A 19 8.76 1.97 -3.42
CA THR A 19 7.66 1.91 -2.46
C THR A 19 6.45 1.18 -3.02
N LEU A 20 6.07 1.45 -4.27
CA LEU A 20 4.94 0.78 -4.90
C LEU A 20 5.17 -0.73 -5.03
N ARG A 21 6.39 -1.14 -5.40
CA ARG A 21 6.76 -2.56 -5.46
C ARG A 21 6.68 -3.21 -4.08
N LEU A 22 7.21 -2.55 -3.05
CA LEU A 22 7.14 -3.04 -1.68
C LEU A 22 5.69 -3.18 -1.20
N ALA A 23 4.85 -2.18 -1.45
CA ALA A 23 3.42 -2.19 -1.09
C ALA A 23 2.64 -3.33 -1.74
N LEU A 24 3.04 -3.74 -2.96
CA LEU A 24 2.44 -4.84 -3.71
C LEU A 24 3.11 -6.21 -3.45
N THR A 25 4.11 -6.28 -2.56
CA THR A 25 4.83 -7.52 -2.26
C THR A 25 4.18 -8.25 -1.09
N HIS A 26 3.32 -9.22 -1.41
CA HIS A 26 2.73 -10.11 -0.41
C HIS A 26 3.76 -11.08 0.19
N ARG A 27 3.57 -11.49 1.44
CA ARG A 27 4.47 -12.39 2.17
C ARG A 27 4.72 -13.73 1.49
N SER A 28 3.73 -14.32 0.82
CA SER A 28 3.92 -15.60 0.11
C SER A 28 4.94 -15.46 -1.02
N TYR A 29 4.80 -14.41 -1.84
CA TYR A 29 5.74 -14.10 -2.90
C TYR A 29 7.14 -13.83 -2.35
N ALA A 30 7.23 -13.07 -1.25
CA ALA A 30 8.50 -12.77 -0.61
C ALA A 30 9.24 -14.02 -0.15
N TYR A 31 8.55 -14.99 0.47
CA TYR A 31 9.17 -16.23 0.91
C TYR A 31 9.70 -17.07 -0.25
N GLU A 32 8.96 -17.14 -1.36
CA GLU A 32 9.38 -17.88 -2.56
C GLU A 32 10.57 -17.22 -3.30
N ASN A 33 10.73 -15.90 -3.15
CA ASN A 33 11.72 -15.11 -3.90
C ASN A 33 12.92 -14.68 -3.04
N GLY A 34 13.33 -15.52 -2.08
CA GLY A 34 14.55 -15.29 -1.30
C GLY A 34 14.36 -14.39 -0.08
N GLY A 35 13.15 -14.30 0.45
CA GLY A 35 12.86 -13.56 1.68
C GLY A 35 12.98 -12.05 1.52
N ILE A 36 12.58 -11.51 0.36
CA ILE A 36 12.57 -10.06 0.13
C ILE A 36 11.59 -9.35 1.09
N PRO A 37 11.75 -8.04 1.33
CA PRO A 37 10.84 -7.30 2.21
C PRO A 37 9.37 -7.39 1.76
N THR A 38 8.46 -7.47 2.74
CA THR A 38 7.01 -7.60 2.54
C THR A 38 6.28 -6.27 2.78
N ASN A 39 5.04 -6.20 2.31
CA ASN A 39 4.15 -5.08 2.54
C ASN A 39 3.60 -4.98 3.98
N GLU A 40 3.84 -5.97 4.86
CA GLU A 40 3.20 -6.08 6.19
C GLU A 40 3.39 -4.81 7.06
N ARG A 41 4.55 -4.16 6.98
CA ARG A 41 4.79 -2.89 7.70
C ARG A 41 3.99 -1.71 7.13
N LEU A 42 3.82 -1.68 5.81
CA LEU A 42 3.02 -0.65 5.13
C LEU A 42 1.52 -0.89 5.34
N GLU A 43 1.10 -2.15 5.39
CA GLU A 43 -0.27 -2.55 5.77
C GLU A 43 -0.62 -2.05 7.17
N PHE A 44 0.24 -2.34 8.16
CA PHE A 44 0.04 -1.88 9.53
C PHE A 44 -0.05 -0.35 9.65
N LEU A 45 0.81 0.38 8.92
CA LEU A 45 0.76 1.84 8.86
C LEU A 45 -0.53 2.32 8.19
N GLY A 46 -0.92 1.70 7.08
CA GLY A 46 -2.13 2.04 6.33
C GLY A 46 -3.39 1.87 7.17
N ASP A 47 -3.50 0.77 7.92
CA ASP A 47 -4.63 0.51 8.83
C ASP A 47 -4.74 1.58 9.92
N SER A 48 -3.61 1.96 10.53
CA SER A 48 -3.57 3.00 11.56
C SER A 48 -4.03 4.36 11.03
N ILE A 49 -3.57 4.75 9.83
CA ILE A 49 -3.95 6.03 9.20
C ILE A 49 -5.40 6.02 8.74
N LEU A 50 -5.85 4.94 8.10
CA LEU A 50 -7.23 4.80 7.65
C LEU A 50 -8.20 4.86 8.84
N GLY A 51 -7.90 4.10 9.90
CA GLY A 51 -8.69 4.12 11.13
C GLY A 51 -8.77 5.52 11.75
N PHE A 52 -7.65 6.24 11.82
CA PHE A 52 -7.63 7.63 12.30
C PHE A 52 -8.49 8.55 11.41
N SER A 53 -8.32 8.53 10.09
CA SER A 53 -9.05 9.40 9.17
C SER A 53 -10.56 9.14 9.18
N VAL A 54 -10.98 7.89 9.23
CA VAL A 54 -12.41 7.53 9.34
C VAL A 54 -12.97 7.96 10.69
N THR A 55 -12.22 7.78 11.78
CA THR A 55 -12.64 8.22 13.12
C THR A 55 -12.80 9.73 13.19
N ASP A 56 -11.85 10.49 12.62
CA ASP A 56 -11.93 11.96 12.59
C ASP A 56 -13.13 12.45 11.75
N ALA A 57 -13.39 11.82 10.60
CA ALA A 57 -14.56 12.13 9.78
C ALA A 57 -15.88 11.88 10.54
N LEU A 58 -16.05 10.70 11.14
CA LEU A 58 -17.25 10.36 11.92
C LEU A 58 -17.44 11.20 13.18
N TYR A 59 -16.36 11.77 13.73
CA TYR A 59 -16.45 12.64 14.90
C TYR A 59 -16.86 14.07 14.53
N ARG A 60 -16.51 14.53 13.32
CA ARG A 60 -16.75 15.91 12.86
C ARG A 60 -18.04 16.07 12.05
N ASP A 61 -18.39 15.07 11.25
CA ASP A 61 -19.54 15.04 10.34
C ASP A 61 -20.74 14.32 10.96
#